data_AF-A0A352C493-F1
#
_entry.id   AF-A0A352C493-F1
#
_cell.length_a   1.000
_cell.length_b   1.000
_cell.length_c   1.000
_cell.angle_alpha   90.00
_cell.angle_beta   90.00
_cell.angle_gamma   90.00
#
_symmetry.space_group_name_H-M   'P 1'
#
loop_
_entity.id
_entity.type
_entity.pdbx_description
1 polymer ?
#
loop_
_entity_poly.entity_id
_entity_poly.type
_entity_poly.pdbx_seq_one_letter_code
_entity_poly.pdbx_strand_id
1 'polypeptide(L)'
;EELFILQKWMRALKVNNIDFRLRQKDFSGDQYHLAQSQNSLNYAEIENQNAILLLGTHLQREVPLAMAKVRKAFLNGAKICSLNVADYPMTAAVHTSIAVEPLAFEKHLLALIEALKIKIDDIPSSWTKDIQVEKKHQEMAKALKADKASIITGAIFENHPRYHVLRYLIEQICKHTEIKWVHLSAGANTEGAWFAGFVPHLEAVGRIAEHQGLDVEDALKQNLKAYILHGVESDYDFDDANLANQAFEQAEFVVAVTSFKTESLMRNADVLLPMSTFAETSGTYVNVDKTWQSFEGAAQPCDTARPAWKIYRVLANLSHCDGFDYSSSQELLEELKKLSPVTSDAQYILPKDTAKLSEGIYRVAEVALYGSDMFVRHALPLQHSASADSINVKISSKLAHDLGIKENLTMIQGHNELTLPAIQDEGLAENVIITPAACKETKILGSSFTAIEIK
;
A
#
# COMPACT_ATOMS: atom_id res chain seq x y z
N GLU A 1 -12.97 -9.83 10.78
CA GLU A 1 -14.16 -9.76 11.66
C GLU A 1 -14.32 -8.37 12.25
N GLU A 2 -13.29 -7.83 12.89
CA GLU A 2 -13.34 -6.49 13.52
C GLU A 2 -13.64 -5.37 12.52
N LEU A 3 -13.00 -5.40 11.34
CA LEU A 3 -13.32 -4.48 10.24
C LEU A 3 -14.76 -4.68 9.74
N PHE A 4 -15.25 -5.92 9.70
CA PHE A 4 -16.60 -6.23 9.22
C PHE A 4 -17.68 -5.67 10.16
N ILE A 5 -17.55 -5.85 11.47
CA ILE A 5 -18.52 -5.28 12.42
C ILE A 5 -18.44 -3.75 12.47
N LEU A 6 -17.23 -3.17 12.36
CA LEU A 6 -17.06 -1.72 12.33
C LEU A 6 -17.73 -1.09 11.10
N GLN A 7 -17.46 -1.60 9.89
CA GLN A 7 -18.14 -1.06 8.70
C GLN A 7 -19.66 -1.26 8.77
N LYS A 8 -20.12 -2.41 9.31
CA LYS A 8 -21.56 -2.70 9.45
C LYS A 8 -22.22 -1.68 10.37
N TRP A 9 -21.58 -1.36 11.49
CA TRP A 9 -22.04 -0.36 12.43
C TRP A 9 -22.06 1.04 11.81
N MET A 10 -20.98 1.46 11.16
CA MET A 10 -20.91 2.76 10.47
C MET A 10 -22.01 2.91 9.42
N ARG A 11 -22.24 1.88 8.59
CA ARG A 11 -23.30 1.90 7.57
C ARG A 11 -24.70 1.88 8.17
N ALA A 12 -24.91 1.22 9.31
CA ALA A 12 -26.17 1.32 10.05
C ALA A 12 -26.47 2.76 10.49
N LEU A 13 -25.41 3.54 10.79
CA LEU A 13 -25.48 4.97 11.08
C LEU A 13 -25.43 5.87 9.82
N LYS A 14 -25.53 5.30 8.62
CA LYS A 14 -25.44 6.00 7.33
C LYS A 14 -24.10 6.70 7.07
N VAL A 15 -23.04 6.22 7.71
CA VAL A 15 -21.66 6.64 7.45
C VAL A 15 -21.03 5.69 6.44
N ASN A 16 -20.62 6.22 5.29
CA ASN A 16 -19.90 5.48 4.25
C ASN A 16 -18.43 5.90 4.09
N ASN A 17 -17.97 6.90 4.86
CA ASN A 17 -16.57 7.34 4.88
C ASN A 17 -15.75 6.33 5.71
N ILE A 18 -15.44 5.19 5.09
CA ILE A 18 -14.79 4.04 5.70
C ILE A 18 -13.66 3.64 4.77
N ASP A 19 -12.41 3.70 5.22
CA ASP A 19 -11.28 3.36 4.37
C ASP A 19 -10.11 2.84 5.21
N PHE A 20 -9.38 1.84 4.69
CA PHE A 20 -8.14 1.34 5.28
C PHE A 20 -6.90 1.74 4.46
N ARG A 21 -7.06 2.34 3.28
CA ARG A 21 -5.99 2.59 2.30
C ARG A 21 -5.20 3.87 2.63
N LEU A 22 -4.72 3.96 3.86
CA LEU A 22 -4.16 5.17 4.48
C LEU A 22 -2.94 5.76 3.74
N ARG A 23 -2.24 4.94 2.94
CA ARG A 23 -1.06 5.36 2.16
C ARG A 23 -1.29 5.44 0.65
N GLN A 24 -2.47 5.04 0.18
CA GLN A 24 -2.81 5.09 -1.24
C GLN A 24 -3.04 6.55 -1.65
N LYS A 25 -2.63 6.88 -2.87
CA LYS A 25 -2.73 8.23 -3.44
C LYS A 25 -3.71 8.36 -4.59
N ASP A 26 -3.98 7.27 -5.30
CA ASP A 26 -4.85 7.28 -6.47
C ASP A 26 -6.10 6.46 -6.17
N PHE A 27 -7.19 7.17 -5.93
CA PHE A 27 -8.53 6.62 -5.68
C PHE A 27 -9.42 6.68 -6.92
N SER A 28 -8.89 7.05 -8.10
CA SER A 28 -9.67 7.24 -9.32
C SER A 28 -10.38 5.98 -9.82
N GLY A 29 -9.98 4.80 -9.31
CA GLY A 29 -10.64 3.52 -9.56
C GLY A 29 -11.98 3.34 -8.83
N ASP A 30 -12.22 4.08 -7.75
CA ASP A 30 -13.37 3.87 -6.87
C ASP A 30 -14.69 4.20 -7.58
N GLN A 31 -14.67 5.22 -8.47
CA GLN A 31 -15.83 5.59 -9.31
C GLN A 31 -16.24 4.48 -10.31
N TYR A 32 -15.35 3.52 -10.57
CA TYR A 32 -15.60 2.36 -11.42
C TYR A 32 -15.87 1.10 -10.60
N HIS A 33 -16.05 1.26 -9.29
CA HIS A 33 -16.24 0.18 -8.33
C HIS A 33 -15.13 -0.87 -8.37
N LEU A 34 -13.89 -0.46 -8.66
CA LEU A 34 -12.76 -1.38 -8.68
C LEU A 34 -12.54 -1.94 -7.27
N ALA A 35 -12.54 -3.26 -7.18
CA ALA A 35 -12.09 -3.99 -6.01
C ALA A 35 -10.58 -4.23 -6.09
N GLN A 36 -10.03 -4.86 -5.04
CA GLN A 36 -8.66 -5.35 -5.04
C GLN A 36 -8.37 -6.25 -6.24
N SER A 37 -7.15 -6.13 -6.74
CA SER A 37 -6.65 -6.92 -7.86
C SER A 37 -6.83 -8.43 -7.64
N GLN A 38 -7.25 -9.13 -8.69
CA GLN A 38 -7.25 -10.59 -8.67
C GLN A 38 -5.88 -11.08 -9.15
N ASN A 39 -5.15 -11.73 -8.25
CA ASN A 39 -3.89 -12.37 -8.60
C ASN A 39 -4.14 -13.52 -9.57
N SER A 40 -3.47 -13.50 -10.73
CA SER A 40 -3.49 -14.59 -11.70
C SER A 40 -2.36 -15.60 -11.48
N LEU A 41 -1.36 -15.24 -10.66
CA LEU A 41 -0.34 -16.12 -10.13
C LEU A 41 -0.60 -16.39 -8.64
N ASN A 42 -0.69 -17.66 -8.26
CA ASN A 42 -0.73 -18.03 -6.83
C ASN A 42 0.65 -17.76 -6.20
N TYR A 43 0.68 -17.26 -4.97
CA TYR A 43 1.89 -16.93 -4.23
C TYR A 43 2.89 -18.09 -4.17
N ALA A 44 2.38 -19.32 -4.02
CA ALA A 44 3.22 -20.51 -3.99
C ALA A 44 3.97 -20.75 -5.32
N GLU A 45 3.41 -20.34 -6.46
CA GLU A 45 3.95 -20.56 -7.81
C GLU A 45 5.09 -19.61 -8.19
N ILE A 46 5.36 -18.57 -7.39
CA ILE A 46 6.45 -17.60 -7.64
C ILE A 46 7.80 -18.31 -7.84
N GLU A 47 8.09 -19.35 -7.04
CA GLU A 47 9.37 -20.08 -7.11
C GLU A 47 9.52 -20.97 -8.35
N ASN A 48 8.46 -21.12 -9.15
CA ASN A 48 8.41 -21.97 -10.35
C ASN A 48 8.41 -21.17 -11.65
N GLN A 49 8.58 -19.85 -11.59
CA GLN A 49 8.60 -18.98 -12.76
C GLN A 49 9.97 -19.01 -13.43
N ASN A 50 10.01 -18.91 -14.76
CA ASN A 50 11.25 -18.82 -15.54
C ASN A 50 11.64 -17.37 -15.87
N ALA A 51 10.71 -16.43 -15.71
CA ALA A 51 10.98 -15.00 -15.77
C ALA A 51 10.10 -14.23 -14.79
N ILE A 52 10.68 -13.25 -14.11
CA ILE A 52 9.97 -12.44 -13.11
C ILE A 52 10.34 -10.98 -13.36
N LEU A 53 9.34 -10.11 -13.55
CA LEU A 53 9.49 -8.66 -13.48
C LEU A 53 9.07 -8.17 -12.11
N LEU A 54 10.00 -7.60 -11.34
CA LEU A 54 9.71 -6.82 -10.14
C LEU A 54 9.35 -5.39 -10.55
N LEU A 55 8.16 -4.94 -10.19
CA LEU A 55 7.61 -3.65 -10.63
C LEU A 55 7.08 -2.84 -9.45
N GLY A 56 7.72 -1.72 -9.15
CA GLY A 56 7.35 -0.86 -8.02
C GLY A 56 7.30 -1.63 -6.70
N THR A 57 8.41 -2.25 -6.32
CA THR A 57 8.56 -2.96 -5.04
C THR A 57 10.02 -3.05 -4.61
N HIS A 58 10.26 -2.79 -3.33
CA HIS A 58 11.47 -3.17 -2.61
C HIS A 58 11.24 -4.51 -1.91
N LEU A 59 11.06 -5.57 -2.72
CA LEU A 59 10.52 -6.86 -2.30
C LEU A 59 11.22 -7.49 -1.09
N GLN A 60 12.55 -7.36 -1.00
CA GLN A 60 13.33 -7.92 0.09
C GLN A 60 12.95 -7.35 1.45
N ARG A 61 12.43 -6.12 1.49
CA ARG A 61 12.08 -5.41 2.72
C ARG A 61 10.58 -5.41 2.98
N GLU A 62 9.79 -5.33 1.91
CA GLU A 62 8.33 -5.40 1.98
C GLU A 62 7.86 -6.81 2.33
N VAL A 63 8.29 -7.82 1.58
CA VAL A 63 7.84 -9.22 1.75
C VAL A 63 9.03 -10.18 1.62
N PRO A 64 9.88 -10.32 2.66
CA PRO A 64 11.10 -11.14 2.61
C PRO A 64 10.86 -12.60 2.18
N LEU A 65 9.71 -13.18 2.53
CA LEU A 65 9.34 -14.55 2.13
C LEU A 65 9.06 -14.67 0.62
N ALA A 66 8.52 -13.63 -0.01
CA ALA A 66 8.35 -13.59 -1.46
C ALA A 66 9.71 -13.45 -2.13
N MET A 67 10.61 -12.62 -1.59
CA MET A 67 11.99 -12.53 -2.09
C MET A 67 12.73 -13.88 -2.02
N ALA A 68 12.51 -14.66 -0.96
CA ALA A 68 13.05 -16.02 -0.87
C ALA A 68 12.54 -16.93 -2.00
N LYS A 69 11.27 -16.79 -2.40
CA LYS A 69 10.70 -17.52 -3.56
C LYS A 69 11.27 -17.04 -4.89
N VAL A 70 11.42 -15.72 -5.08
CA VAL A 70 12.09 -15.14 -6.25
C VAL A 70 13.53 -15.65 -6.35
N ARG A 71 14.25 -15.74 -5.23
CA ARG A 71 15.59 -16.32 -5.18
C ARG A 71 15.60 -17.80 -5.59
N LYS A 72 14.64 -18.60 -5.13
CA LYS A 72 14.52 -19.99 -5.59
C LYS A 72 14.30 -20.10 -7.10
N ALA A 73 13.39 -19.28 -7.66
CA ALA A 73 13.18 -19.21 -9.10
C ALA A 73 14.49 -18.87 -9.82
N PHE A 74 15.22 -17.85 -9.36
CA PHE A 74 16.53 -17.48 -9.90
C PHE A 74 17.54 -18.63 -9.85
N LEU A 75 17.65 -19.34 -8.71
CA LEU A 75 18.53 -20.50 -8.59
C LEU A 75 18.14 -21.65 -9.54
N ASN A 76 16.86 -21.73 -9.91
CA ASN A 76 16.33 -22.64 -10.93
C ASN A 76 16.49 -22.11 -12.36
N GLY A 77 17.17 -20.99 -12.57
CA GLY A 77 17.47 -20.42 -13.89
C GLY A 77 16.54 -19.30 -14.34
N ALA A 78 15.65 -18.80 -13.46
CA ALA A 78 14.76 -17.72 -13.81
C ALA A 78 15.51 -16.40 -14.09
N LYS A 79 15.04 -15.66 -15.09
CA LYS A 79 15.53 -14.30 -15.37
C LYS A 79 14.75 -13.29 -14.54
N ILE A 80 15.46 -12.56 -13.69
CA ILE A 80 14.86 -11.50 -12.86
C ILE A 80 15.05 -10.15 -13.55
N CYS A 81 13.96 -9.45 -13.82
CA CYS A 81 13.96 -8.10 -14.36
C CYS A 81 13.43 -7.13 -13.29
N SER A 82 13.82 -5.86 -13.36
CA SER A 82 13.37 -4.82 -12.41
C SER A 82 12.99 -3.55 -13.13
N LEU A 83 11.81 -3.01 -12.82
CA LEU A 83 11.36 -1.67 -13.19
C LEU A 83 10.90 -0.96 -11.91
N ASN A 84 11.78 -0.14 -11.35
CA ASN A 84 11.66 0.40 -9.99
C ASN A 84 12.22 1.81 -9.91
N VAL A 85 12.02 2.51 -8.79
CA VAL A 85 12.67 3.82 -8.57
C VAL A 85 14.18 3.73 -8.35
N ALA A 86 14.64 2.56 -7.92
CA ALA A 86 16.05 2.24 -7.69
C ALA A 86 16.39 0.80 -8.10
N ASP A 87 17.67 0.54 -8.34
CA ASP A 87 18.21 -0.81 -8.44
C ASP A 87 18.46 -1.40 -7.04
N TYR A 88 17.40 -1.94 -6.44
CA TYR A 88 17.45 -2.43 -5.07
C TYR A 88 18.39 -3.63 -4.92
N PRO A 89 19.27 -3.64 -3.88
CA PRO A 89 20.06 -4.81 -3.54
C PRO A 89 19.17 -6.03 -3.31
N MET A 90 19.51 -7.14 -3.94
CA MET A 90 18.72 -8.36 -3.85
C MET A 90 19.59 -9.60 -3.88
N THR A 91 19.04 -10.69 -3.34
CA THR A 91 19.72 -12.00 -3.24
C THR A 91 19.66 -12.84 -4.53
N ALA A 92 19.15 -12.26 -5.62
CA ALA A 92 19.09 -12.84 -6.95
C ALA A 92 19.73 -11.88 -7.96
N ALA A 93 20.54 -12.37 -8.90
CA ALA A 93 21.14 -11.46 -9.88
C ALA A 93 20.08 -10.92 -10.85
N VAL A 94 20.10 -9.61 -11.08
CA VAL A 94 19.18 -8.94 -12.00
C VAL A 94 19.68 -9.11 -13.43
N HIS A 95 18.85 -9.67 -14.30
CA HIS A 95 19.11 -9.82 -15.73
C HIS A 95 19.11 -8.47 -16.44
N THR A 96 18.13 -7.62 -16.13
CA THR A 96 18.02 -6.25 -16.66
C THR A 96 17.20 -5.38 -15.70
N SER A 97 17.65 -4.14 -15.48
CA SER A 97 17.09 -3.22 -14.50
C SER A 97 16.93 -1.83 -15.12
N ILE A 98 15.79 -1.18 -14.90
CA ILE A 98 15.55 0.22 -15.24
C ILE A 98 15.10 0.93 -13.96
N ALA A 99 15.94 1.85 -13.49
CA ALA A 99 15.59 2.81 -12.45
C ALA A 99 14.83 3.98 -13.09
N VAL A 100 13.63 4.28 -12.60
CA VAL A 100 12.71 5.24 -13.21
C VAL A 100 12.18 6.26 -12.21
N GLU A 101 12.03 7.49 -12.66
CA GLU A 101 11.31 8.50 -11.90
C GLU A 101 9.81 8.16 -11.84
N PRO A 102 9.07 8.55 -10.79
CA PRO A 102 7.65 8.26 -10.66
C PRO A 102 6.82 8.61 -11.91
N LEU A 103 7.07 9.79 -12.50
CA LEU A 103 6.41 10.23 -13.74
C LEU A 103 6.65 9.33 -14.95
N ALA A 104 7.76 8.57 -14.96
CA ALA A 104 8.20 7.81 -16.10
C ALA A 104 7.69 6.35 -16.09
N PHE A 105 7.15 5.84 -14.98
CA PHE A 105 6.64 4.46 -14.88
C PHE A 105 5.67 4.11 -16.02
N GLU A 106 4.72 5.00 -16.30
CA GLU A 106 3.75 4.81 -17.39
C GLU A 106 4.44 4.66 -18.75
N LYS A 107 5.39 5.55 -19.07
CA LYS A 107 6.12 5.52 -20.34
C LYS A 107 6.93 4.24 -20.49
N HIS A 108 7.59 3.78 -19.42
CA HIS A 108 8.36 2.54 -19.45
C HIS A 108 7.47 1.28 -19.57
N LEU A 109 6.29 1.28 -18.94
CA LEU A 109 5.32 0.20 -19.14
C LEU A 109 4.75 0.19 -20.56
N LEU A 110 4.45 1.36 -21.14
CA LEU A 110 4.03 1.47 -22.54
C LEU A 110 5.13 1.00 -23.50
N ALA A 111 6.39 1.35 -23.25
CA ALA A 111 7.54 0.86 -24.02
C ALA A 111 7.68 -0.68 -23.91
N LEU A 112 7.43 -1.25 -22.72
CA LEU A 112 7.41 -2.70 -22.53
C LEU A 112 6.26 -3.37 -23.29
N ILE A 113 5.06 -2.79 -23.27
CA ILE A 113 3.89 -3.24 -24.04
C ILE A 113 4.21 -3.26 -25.55
N GLU A 114 4.84 -2.21 -26.06
CA GLU A 114 5.28 -2.13 -27.45
C GLU A 114 6.35 -3.19 -27.78
N ALA A 115 7.33 -3.39 -26.89
CA ALA A 115 8.36 -4.43 -27.03
C ALA A 115 7.78 -5.86 -26.99
N LEU A 116 6.72 -6.07 -26.22
CA LEU A 116 5.92 -7.31 -26.17
C LEU A 116 5.02 -7.47 -27.41
N LYS A 117 4.84 -6.41 -28.21
CA LYS A 117 3.96 -6.35 -29.39
C LYS A 117 2.48 -6.54 -29.07
N ILE A 118 2.06 -6.03 -27.91
CA ILE A 118 0.67 -6.05 -27.47
C ILE A 118 -0.06 -4.87 -28.13
N LYS A 119 -1.28 -5.10 -28.61
CA LYS A 119 -2.17 -4.06 -29.12
C LYS A 119 -3.27 -3.79 -28.09
N ILE A 120 -3.47 -2.52 -27.76
CA ILE A 120 -4.49 -2.07 -26.81
C ILE A 120 -5.25 -0.94 -27.51
N ASP A 121 -6.54 -1.16 -27.75
CA ASP A 121 -7.34 -0.28 -28.63
C ASP A 121 -7.72 1.05 -27.95
N ASP A 122 -7.81 1.07 -26.61
CA ASP A 122 -8.35 2.20 -25.85
C ASP A 122 -7.29 3.13 -25.23
N ILE A 123 -6.00 2.97 -25.58
CA ILE A 123 -4.94 3.88 -25.10
C ILE A 123 -4.93 5.17 -25.93
N PRO A 124 -5.02 6.36 -25.30
CA PRO A 124 -4.92 7.63 -26.00
C PRO A 124 -3.64 7.73 -26.82
N SER A 125 -3.74 8.17 -28.07
CA SER A 125 -2.57 8.36 -28.93
C SER A 125 -1.56 9.36 -28.36
N SER A 126 -2.01 10.30 -27.51
CA SER A 126 -1.15 11.22 -26.78
C SER A 126 -0.17 10.53 -25.83
N TRP A 127 -0.50 9.33 -25.33
CA TRP A 127 0.35 8.58 -24.42
C TRP A 127 1.41 7.75 -25.16
N THR A 128 1.10 7.34 -26.39
CA THR A 128 1.99 6.49 -27.20
C THR A 128 2.88 7.25 -28.18
N LYS A 129 2.57 8.52 -28.48
CA LYS A 129 3.23 9.31 -29.52
C LYS A 129 4.77 9.42 -29.40
N ASP A 130 5.27 9.51 -28.17
CA ASP A 130 6.70 9.76 -27.89
C ASP A 130 7.38 8.60 -27.13
N ILE A 131 6.78 7.40 -27.16
CA ILE A 131 7.34 6.22 -26.51
C ILE A 131 8.57 5.73 -27.28
N GLN A 132 9.67 5.53 -26.57
CA GLN A 132 10.93 5.05 -27.12
C GLN A 132 11.24 3.67 -26.55
N VAL A 133 11.27 2.66 -27.42
CA VAL A 133 11.62 1.30 -27.03
C VAL A 133 13.15 1.13 -27.00
N GLU A 134 13.73 1.39 -25.84
CA GLU A 134 15.15 1.15 -25.60
C GLU A 134 15.54 -0.34 -25.53
N LYS A 135 16.84 -0.62 -25.62
CA LYS A 135 17.42 -1.97 -25.53
C LYS A 135 16.99 -2.72 -24.26
N LYS A 136 16.93 -2.06 -23.11
CA LYS A 136 16.52 -2.69 -21.83
C LYS A 136 15.06 -3.16 -21.89
N HIS A 137 14.15 -2.41 -22.51
CA HIS A 137 12.76 -2.85 -22.73
C HIS A 137 12.70 -4.10 -23.60
N GLN A 138 13.52 -4.18 -24.66
CA GLN A 138 13.61 -5.34 -25.52
C GLN A 138 14.16 -6.56 -24.78
N GLU A 139 15.15 -6.38 -23.91
CA GLU A 139 15.70 -7.43 -23.04
C GLU A 139 14.65 -7.95 -22.05
N MET A 140 13.91 -7.04 -21.38
CA MET A 140 12.79 -7.39 -20.49
C MET A 140 11.70 -8.16 -21.24
N ALA A 141 11.23 -7.64 -22.37
CA ALA A 141 10.22 -8.29 -23.20
C ALA A 141 10.68 -9.66 -23.71
N LYS A 142 11.97 -9.84 -24.02
CA LYS A 142 12.54 -11.14 -24.40
C LYS A 142 12.56 -12.11 -23.23
N ALA A 143 12.88 -11.66 -22.02
CA ALA A 143 12.84 -12.50 -20.83
C ALA A 143 11.41 -12.94 -20.50
N LEU A 144 10.45 -12.01 -20.55
CA LEU A 144 9.03 -12.26 -20.25
C LEU A 144 8.29 -13.11 -21.30
N LYS A 145 8.93 -13.44 -22.42
CA LYS A 145 8.43 -14.43 -23.40
C LYS A 145 8.75 -15.88 -23.02
N ALA A 146 9.42 -16.12 -21.89
CA ALA A 146 9.61 -17.46 -21.36
C ALA A 146 8.26 -18.10 -20.99
N ASP A 147 8.18 -19.44 -21.10
CA ASP A 147 7.09 -20.18 -20.46
C ASP A 147 7.13 -19.90 -18.95
N LYS A 148 5.97 -19.69 -18.31
CA LYS A 148 5.85 -19.25 -16.90
C LYS A 148 6.62 -17.95 -16.61
N ALA A 149 6.11 -16.85 -17.16
CA ALA A 149 6.55 -15.51 -16.83
C ALA A 149 5.57 -14.83 -15.87
N SER A 150 6.09 -13.95 -15.01
CA SER A 150 5.25 -13.21 -14.07
C SER A 150 5.69 -11.78 -13.82
N ILE A 151 4.74 -10.96 -13.38
CA ILE A 151 4.95 -9.63 -12.82
C ILE A 151 4.64 -9.71 -11.32
N ILE A 152 5.51 -9.14 -10.49
CA ILE A 152 5.33 -9.00 -9.05
C ILE A 152 5.36 -7.51 -8.71
N THR A 153 4.29 -7.02 -8.07
CA THR A 153 4.17 -5.63 -7.62
C THR A 153 4.04 -5.55 -6.11
N GLY A 154 4.38 -4.40 -5.53
CA GLY A 154 4.33 -4.16 -4.08
C GLY A 154 3.96 -2.73 -3.72
N ALA A 155 4.48 -2.23 -2.60
CA ALA A 155 4.01 -1.00 -1.96
C ALA A 155 4.29 0.27 -2.77
N ILE A 156 5.43 0.35 -3.48
CA ILE A 156 5.76 1.51 -4.34
C ILE A 156 4.77 1.61 -5.50
N PHE A 157 4.36 0.46 -6.05
CA PHE A 157 3.31 0.39 -7.07
C PHE A 157 1.94 0.77 -6.49
N GLU A 158 1.54 0.19 -5.36
CA GLU A 158 0.25 0.45 -4.67
C GLU A 158 0.05 1.93 -4.35
N ASN A 159 1.10 2.57 -3.83
CA ASN A 159 1.05 3.97 -3.38
C ASN A 159 1.38 4.97 -4.50
N HIS A 160 1.54 4.51 -5.74
CA HIS A 160 1.86 5.38 -6.85
C HIS A 160 0.70 6.36 -7.15
N PRO A 161 0.96 7.66 -7.42
CA PRO A 161 -0.08 8.65 -7.74
C PRO A 161 -0.88 8.37 -9.03
N ARG A 162 -0.46 7.37 -9.80
CA ARG A 162 -1.14 6.86 -11.01
C ARG A 162 -1.42 5.36 -10.92
N TYR A 163 -1.58 4.83 -9.70
CA TYR A 163 -1.77 3.40 -9.44
C TYR A 163 -2.85 2.77 -10.33
N HIS A 164 -3.97 3.44 -10.55
CA HIS A 164 -5.05 2.93 -11.41
C HIS A 164 -4.60 2.76 -12.86
N VAL A 165 -3.84 3.72 -13.41
CA VAL A 165 -3.26 3.62 -14.76
C VAL A 165 -2.26 2.47 -14.85
N LEU A 166 -1.33 2.38 -13.89
CA LEU A 166 -0.32 1.34 -13.91
C LEU A 166 -0.94 -0.06 -13.79
N ARG A 167 -1.97 -0.21 -12.95
CA ARG A 167 -2.78 -1.42 -12.83
C ARG A 167 -3.46 -1.78 -14.15
N TYR A 168 -4.11 -0.81 -14.80
CA TYR A 168 -4.73 -1.03 -16.11
C TYR A 168 -3.70 -1.58 -17.12
N LEU A 169 -2.50 -0.99 -17.19
CA LEU A 169 -1.46 -1.44 -18.14
C LEU A 169 -0.97 -2.87 -17.84
N ILE A 170 -0.79 -3.24 -16.58
CA ILE A 170 -0.45 -4.63 -16.20
C ILE A 170 -1.58 -5.58 -16.59
N GLU A 171 -2.83 -5.21 -16.32
CA GLU A 171 -4.00 -6.01 -16.67
C GLU A 171 -4.09 -6.22 -18.20
N GLN A 172 -3.73 -5.21 -19.01
CA GLN A 172 -3.61 -5.39 -20.47
C GLN A 172 -2.46 -6.33 -20.85
N ILE A 173 -1.31 -6.27 -20.16
CA ILE A 173 -0.21 -7.22 -20.39
C ILE A 173 -0.69 -8.65 -20.12
N CYS A 174 -1.32 -8.89 -18.97
CA CYS A 174 -1.83 -10.20 -18.59
C CYS A 174 -2.98 -10.69 -19.49
N LYS A 175 -3.83 -9.77 -19.99
CA LYS A 175 -4.93 -10.11 -20.91
C LYS A 175 -4.43 -10.57 -22.28
N HIS A 176 -3.34 -9.99 -22.77
CA HIS A 176 -2.83 -10.21 -24.13
C HIS A 176 -1.62 -11.15 -24.20
N THR A 177 -1.18 -11.70 -23.07
CA THR A 177 -0.04 -12.62 -22.98
C THR A 177 -0.33 -13.73 -21.97
N GLU A 178 0.58 -14.70 -21.84
CA GLU A 178 0.51 -15.72 -20.78
C GLU A 178 1.22 -15.28 -19.48
N ILE A 179 1.67 -14.02 -19.41
CA ILE A 179 2.33 -13.46 -18.24
C ILE A 179 1.31 -13.34 -17.11
N LYS A 180 1.59 -13.97 -15.97
CA LYS A 180 0.74 -13.88 -14.78
C LYS A 180 1.16 -12.71 -13.89
N TRP A 181 0.29 -12.29 -12.98
CA TRP A 181 0.55 -11.20 -12.04
C TRP A 181 0.18 -11.60 -10.62
N VAL A 182 1.04 -11.20 -9.68
CA VAL A 182 0.75 -11.20 -8.25
C VAL A 182 1.05 -9.82 -7.66
N HIS A 183 0.06 -9.26 -6.98
CA HIS A 183 0.19 -8.07 -6.18
C HIS A 183 0.37 -8.46 -4.71
N LEU A 184 1.48 -8.02 -4.13
CA LEU A 184 1.81 -8.22 -2.73
C LEU A 184 1.39 -6.97 -1.97
N SER A 185 0.27 -7.06 -1.26
CA SER A 185 -0.31 -5.94 -0.52
C SER A 185 0.55 -5.53 0.68
N ALA A 186 0.49 -4.25 1.05
CA ALA A 186 1.28 -3.69 2.14
C ALA A 186 0.90 -4.20 3.56
N GLY A 187 -0.23 -4.89 3.73
CA GLY A 187 -0.77 -5.32 5.03
C GLY A 187 -1.14 -6.80 5.08
N ALA A 188 -0.94 -7.43 6.24
CA ALA A 188 -1.17 -8.87 6.46
C ALA A 188 -2.62 -9.32 6.23
N ASN A 189 -3.58 -8.39 6.25
CA ASN A 189 -5.00 -8.66 6.07
C ASN A 189 -5.70 -7.70 5.09
N THR A 190 -4.97 -7.12 4.13
CA THR A 190 -5.55 -6.21 3.12
C THR A 190 -6.70 -6.87 2.35
N GLU A 191 -6.55 -8.13 1.92
CA GLU A 191 -7.64 -8.86 1.26
C GLU A 191 -8.84 -9.01 2.19
N GLY A 192 -8.62 -9.24 3.49
CA GLY A 192 -9.70 -9.33 4.48
C GLY A 192 -10.43 -8.01 4.69
N ALA A 193 -9.72 -6.87 4.59
CA ALA A 193 -10.32 -5.54 4.63
C ALA A 193 -11.23 -5.28 3.42
N TRP A 194 -10.79 -5.68 2.22
CA TRP A 194 -11.62 -5.66 1.02
C TRP A 194 -12.83 -6.59 1.12
N PHE A 195 -12.65 -7.84 1.60
CA PHE A 195 -13.77 -8.76 1.82
C PHE A 195 -14.77 -8.24 2.86
N ALA A 196 -14.30 -7.53 3.89
CA ALA A 196 -15.16 -6.88 4.86
C ALA A 196 -15.93 -5.69 4.28
N GLY A 197 -15.51 -5.14 3.14
CA GLY A 197 -16.06 -3.92 2.57
C GLY A 197 -15.61 -2.66 3.32
N PHE A 198 -14.37 -2.65 3.84
CA PHE A 198 -13.82 -1.52 4.59
C PHE A 198 -13.28 -0.42 3.66
N VAL A 199 -14.06 -0.06 2.65
CA VAL A 199 -13.73 0.93 1.61
C VAL A 199 -15.00 1.74 1.29
N PRO A 200 -14.89 2.97 0.76
CA PRO A 200 -16.02 3.88 0.67
C PRO A 200 -17.06 3.49 -0.40
N HIS A 201 -16.66 2.74 -1.43
CA HIS A 201 -17.48 2.42 -2.60
C HIS A 201 -18.00 0.99 -2.66
N LEU A 202 -17.51 0.09 -1.79
CA LEU A 202 -17.93 -1.31 -1.73
C LEU A 202 -18.34 -1.72 -0.32
N GLU A 203 -19.42 -2.50 -0.25
CA GLU A 203 -19.82 -3.27 0.90
C GLU A 203 -19.10 -4.63 0.95
N ALA A 204 -19.41 -5.41 1.99
CA ALA A 204 -18.85 -6.73 2.18
C ALA A 204 -18.98 -7.60 0.92
N VAL A 205 -17.95 -8.41 0.70
CA VAL A 205 -17.78 -9.33 -0.43
C VAL A 205 -17.88 -8.68 -1.82
N GLY A 206 -17.56 -7.39 -1.91
CA GLY A 206 -17.44 -6.65 -3.17
C GLY A 206 -18.77 -6.16 -3.75
N ARG A 207 -19.84 -6.11 -2.94
CA ARG A 207 -21.11 -5.50 -3.37
C ARG A 207 -20.93 -4.00 -3.52
N ILE A 208 -21.51 -3.41 -4.56
CA ILE A 208 -21.48 -1.95 -4.75
C ILE A 208 -22.30 -1.30 -3.63
N ALA A 209 -21.71 -0.32 -2.95
CA ALA A 209 -22.41 0.42 -1.91
C ALA A 209 -23.52 1.30 -2.54
N GLU A 210 -24.66 1.41 -1.86
CA GLU A 210 -25.77 2.29 -2.30
C GLU A 210 -25.33 3.76 -2.38
N HIS A 211 -24.46 4.18 -1.46
CA HIS A 211 -23.87 5.51 -1.41
C HIS A 211 -22.37 5.41 -1.22
N GLN A 212 -21.61 5.95 -2.16
CA GLN A 212 -20.17 6.06 -2.04
C GLN A 212 -19.79 7.13 -1.01
N GLY A 213 -18.92 6.78 -0.07
CA GLY A 213 -18.31 7.72 0.87
C GLY A 213 -17.07 8.42 0.30
N LEU A 214 -16.43 9.22 1.14
CA LEU A 214 -15.12 9.81 0.86
C LEU A 214 -14.01 8.78 1.09
N ASP A 215 -13.00 8.76 0.21
CA ASP A 215 -11.73 8.11 0.51
C ASP A 215 -11.00 8.84 1.65
N VAL A 216 -9.95 8.20 2.18
CA VAL A 216 -9.21 8.73 3.32
C VAL A 216 -8.62 10.11 3.05
N GLU A 217 -8.11 10.40 1.85
CA GLU A 217 -7.45 11.67 1.56
C GLU A 217 -8.47 12.80 1.52
N ASP A 218 -9.60 12.59 0.82
CA ASP A 218 -10.70 13.55 0.76
C ASP A 218 -11.38 13.73 2.13
N ALA A 219 -11.52 12.66 2.92
CA ALA A 219 -12.06 12.73 4.28
C ALA A 219 -11.18 13.57 5.22
N LEU A 220 -9.86 13.52 5.07
CA LEU A 220 -8.95 14.39 5.84
C LEU A 220 -9.02 15.83 5.36
N LYS A 221 -9.00 16.08 4.04
CA LYS A 221 -9.08 17.43 3.46
C LYS A 221 -10.39 18.17 3.79
N GLN A 222 -11.49 17.43 3.96
CA GLN A 222 -12.79 18.01 4.32
C GLN A 222 -12.93 18.36 5.80
N ASN A 223 -11.94 18.06 6.66
CA ASN A 223 -11.97 18.34 8.10
C ASN A 223 -13.30 17.90 8.74
N LEU A 224 -13.58 16.59 8.65
CA LEU A 224 -14.82 16.03 9.16
C LEU A 224 -14.93 16.26 10.67
N LYS A 225 -16.17 16.34 11.16
CA LYS A 225 -16.44 16.62 12.57
C LYS A 225 -16.03 15.49 13.51
N ALA A 226 -15.98 14.25 13.03
CA ALA A 226 -15.65 13.12 13.88
C ALA A 226 -14.91 12.01 13.13
N TYR A 227 -14.00 11.33 13.85
CA TYR A 227 -13.21 10.23 13.34
C TYR A 227 -13.20 9.04 14.31
N ILE A 228 -13.23 7.82 13.77
CA ILE A 228 -12.93 6.58 14.51
C ILE A 228 -11.66 5.98 13.92
N LEU A 229 -10.59 5.96 14.72
CA LEU A 229 -9.30 5.40 14.37
C LEU A 229 -9.23 3.96 14.85
N HIS A 230 -9.29 2.99 13.95
CA HIS A 230 -9.16 1.57 14.28
C HIS A 230 -7.72 1.12 14.09
N GLY A 231 -6.96 0.98 15.18
CA GLY A 231 -5.64 0.36 15.13
C GLY A 231 -4.62 1.11 14.27
N VAL A 232 -4.68 2.45 14.26
CA VAL A 232 -3.78 3.29 13.45
C VAL A 232 -3.14 4.37 14.31
N GLU A 233 -1.92 4.75 13.97
CA GLU A 233 -1.18 5.85 14.59
C GLU A 233 -1.03 7.00 13.59
N SER A 234 -1.64 8.14 13.91
CA SER A 234 -1.72 9.32 13.03
C SER A 234 -0.37 9.85 12.54
N ASP A 235 0.69 9.70 13.35
CA ASP A 235 2.04 10.15 13.02
C ASP A 235 2.74 9.26 11.97
N TYR A 236 2.27 8.04 11.72
CA TYR A 236 3.05 7.02 11.02
C TYR A 236 2.29 6.26 9.92
N ASP A 237 0.97 6.11 10.08
CA ASP A 237 0.19 5.20 9.25
C ASP A 237 -0.44 5.84 8.00
N PHE A 238 -0.48 7.17 7.95
CA PHE A 238 -1.00 7.95 6.82
C PHE A 238 0.11 8.38 5.86
N ASP A 239 -0.21 8.52 4.56
CA ASP A 239 0.74 9.06 3.57
C ASP A 239 1.20 10.48 3.93
N ASP A 240 0.25 11.33 4.35
CA ASP A 240 0.53 12.66 4.88
C ASP A 240 0.10 12.73 6.36
N ALA A 241 1.04 12.45 7.24
CA ALA A 241 0.83 12.48 8.68
C ALA A 241 0.47 13.89 9.19
N ASN A 242 0.95 14.96 8.54
CA ASN A 242 0.62 16.33 8.95
C ASN A 242 -0.84 16.65 8.63
N LEU A 243 -1.30 16.29 7.43
CA LEU A 243 -2.71 16.43 7.05
C LEU A 243 -3.62 15.65 8.00
N ALA A 244 -3.25 14.39 8.30
CA ALA A 244 -4.01 13.57 9.23
C ALA A 244 -4.09 14.20 10.64
N ASN A 245 -2.94 14.61 11.20
CA ASN A 245 -2.89 15.26 12.50
C ASN A 245 -3.71 16.57 12.52
N GLN A 246 -3.60 17.42 11.50
CA GLN A 246 -4.36 18.67 11.41
C GLN A 246 -5.87 18.42 11.36
N ALA A 247 -6.33 17.44 10.57
CA ALA A 247 -7.74 17.10 10.49
C ALA A 247 -8.28 16.59 11.84
N PHE A 248 -7.51 15.76 12.55
CA PHE A 248 -7.91 15.23 13.86
C PHE A 248 -7.90 16.30 14.96
N GLU A 249 -6.93 17.22 14.96
CA GLU A 249 -6.90 18.35 15.90
C GLU A 249 -8.06 19.35 15.68
N GLN A 250 -8.60 19.43 14.46
CA GLN A 250 -9.73 20.29 14.12
C GLN A 250 -11.10 19.61 14.30
N ALA A 251 -11.13 18.30 14.43
CA ALA A 251 -12.37 17.54 14.60
C ALA A 251 -13.03 17.87 15.95
N GLU A 252 -14.36 17.76 16.01
CA GLU A 252 -15.12 17.94 17.24
C GLU A 252 -15.01 16.70 18.16
N PHE A 253 -14.77 15.51 17.59
CA PHE A 253 -14.67 14.27 18.36
C PHE A 253 -13.86 13.16 17.67
N VAL A 254 -12.81 12.67 18.29
CA VAL A 254 -11.96 11.60 17.78
C VAL A 254 -11.89 10.44 18.79
N VAL A 255 -12.27 9.25 18.33
CA VAL A 255 -12.15 8.00 19.10
C VAL A 255 -11.04 7.17 18.49
N ALA A 256 -10.04 6.78 19.28
CA ALA A 256 -9.05 5.80 18.86
C ALA A 256 -9.22 4.48 19.60
N VAL A 257 -9.48 3.42 18.83
CA VAL A 257 -9.51 2.03 19.29
C VAL A 257 -8.13 1.43 19.03
N THR A 258 -7.31 1.28 20.06
CA THR A 258 -5.86 1.03 19.90
C THR A 258 -5.29 0.10 20.98
N SER A 259 -4.23 -0.63 20.64
CA SER A 259 -3.46 -1.43 21.61
C SER A 259 -2.33 -0.64 22.26
N PHE A 260 -1.90 0.47 21.66
CA PHE A 260 -0.80 1.29 22.15
C PHE A 260 -1.24 2.72 22.38
N LYS A 261 -0.73 3.29 23.48
CA LYS A 261 -0.85 4.70 23.81
C LYS A 261 0.38 5.44 23.27
N THR A 262 0.17 6.34 22.32
CA THR A 262 1.22 7.18 21.72
C THR A 262 1.00 8.65 22.00
N GLU A 263 2.05 9.47 21.84
CA GLU A 263 1.94 10.93 22.00
C GLU A 263 0.94 11.54 21.01
N SER A 264 0.92 11.07 19.76
CA SER A 264 0.02 11.57 18.72
C SER A 264 -1.44 11.23 19.00
N LEU A 265 -1.74 10.00 19.44
CA LEU A 265 -3.09 9.62 19.83
C LEU A 265 -3.55 10.38 21.08
N MET A 266 -2.66 10.60 22.04
CA MET A 266 -2.99 11.41 23.23
C MET A 266 -3.23 12.89 22.91
N ARG A 267 -2.62 13.42 21.85
CA ARG A 267 -2.84 14.79 21.38
C ARG A 267 -4.15 14.92 20.61
N ASN A 268 -4.47 13.94 19.78
CA ASN A 268 -5.53 14.07 18.78
C ASN A 268 -6.85 13.37 19.14
N ALA A 269 -6.85 12.43 20.09
CA ALA A 269 -8.04 11.65 20.43
C ALA A 269 -8.68 12.13 21.74
N ASP A 270 -9.99 12.33 21.71
CA ASP A 270 -10.80 12.59 22.92
C ASP A 270 -10.99 11.33 23.75
N VAL A 271 -11.06 10.17 23.09
CA VAL A 271 -11.28 8.87 23.74
C VAL A 271 -10.30 7.83 23.20
N LEU A 272 -9.58 7.17 24.12
CA LEU A 272 -8.81 5.96 23.83
C LEU A 272 -9.56 4.74 24.36
N LEU A 273 -9.96 3.83 23.47
CA LEU A 273 -10.56 2.54 23.82
C LEU A 273 -9.51 1.43 23.66
N PRO A 274 -9.09 0.78 24.75
CA PRO A 274 -8.03 -0.22 24.69
C PRO A 274 -8.51 -1.50 23.99
N MET A 275 -7.84 -1.86 22.89
CA MET A 275 -8.13 -3.07 22.14
C MET A 275 -7.05 -4.15 22.33
N SER A 276 -7.47 -5.41 22.29
CA SER A 276 -6.58 -6.56 22.31
C SER A 276 -5.67 -6.62 21.09
N THR A 277 -4.46 -7.15 21.26
CA THR A 277 -3.56 -7.45 20.15
C THR A 277 -4.00 -8.73 19.42
N PHE A 278 -3.42 -9.02 18.24
CA PHE A 278 -3.69 -10.27 17.51
C PHE A 278 -3.39 -11.53 18.36
N ALA A 279 -2.48 -11.44 19.33
CA ALA A 279 -2.12 -12.56 20.20
C ALA A 279 -3.15 -12.80 21.32
N GLU A 280 -4.08 -11.88 21.56
CA GLU A 280 -5.02 -11.90 22.68
C GLU A 280 -6.48 -12.11 22.27
N THR A 281 -6.76 -12.14 20.96
CA THR A 281 -8.09 -12.38 20.40
C THR A 281 -8.03 -13.48 19.34
N SER A 282 -9.15 -14.14 19.09
CA SER A 282 -9.33 -14.94 17.88
C SER A 282 -9.72 -14.04 16.71
N GLY A 283 -9.44 -14.52 15.50
CA GLY A 283 -9.77 -13.83 14.26
C GLY A 283 -9.35 -14.60 13.03
N THR A 284 -9.58 -14.00 11.86
CA THR A 284 -9.21 -14.57 10.57
C THR A 284 -8.51 -13.53 9.71
N TYR A 285 -7.38 -13.93 9.14
CA TYR A 285 -6.73 -13.18 8.06
C TYR A 285 -7.01 -13.81 6.71
N VAL A 286 -7.08 -12.98 5.68
CA VAL A 286 -7.15 -13.41 4.29
C VAL A 286 -5.87 -13.00 3.60
N ASN A 287 -5.12 -13.98 3.10
CA ASN A 287 -3.84 -13.75 2.45
C ASN A 287 -4.02 -13.35 0.97
N VAL A 288 -2.91 -13.05 0.29
CA VAL A 288 -2.87 -12.64 -1.14
C VAL A 288 -3.45 -13.66 -2.13
N ASP A 289 -3.56 -14.93 -1.73
CA ASP A 289 -4.22 -16.00 -2.51
C ASP A 289 -5.71 -16.13 -2.14
N LYS A 290 -6.26 -15.15 -1.41
CA LYS A 290 -7.63 -15.12 -0.89
C LYS A 290 -7.99 -16.32 0.01
N THR A 291 -6.98 -16.93 0.62
CA THR A 291 -7.16 -18.03 1.57
C THR A 291 -7.44 -17.48 2.97
N TRP A 292 -8.52 -17.96 3.58
CA TRP A 292 -8.95 -17.57 4.93
C TRP A 292 -8.21 -18.43 5.97
N GLN A 293 -7.49 -17.78 6.87
CA GLN A 293 -6.63 -18.39 7.87
C GLN A 293 -7.06 -17.92 9.26
N SER A 294 -7.79 -18.78 9.98
CA SER A 294 -8.28 -18.48 11.33
C SER A 294 -7.28 -18.87 12.39
N PHE A 295 -7.26 -18.12 13.49
CA PHE A 295 -6.39 -18.33 14.64
C PHE A 295 -7.13 -18.04 15.94
N GLU A 296 -6.61 -18.60 17.03
CA GLU A 296 -7.07 -18.35 18.39
C GLU A 296 -6.09 -17.46 19.14
N GLY A 297 -6.57 -16.77 20.17
CA GLY A 297 -5.71 -15.99 21.06
C GLY A 297 -4.74 -16.89 21.82
N ALA A 298 -3.45 -16.56 21.77
CA ALA A 298 -2.39 -17.22 22.54
C ALA A 298 -2.27 -16.71 23.98
N ALA A 299 -2.83 -15.53 24.27
CA ALA A 299 -2.84 -14.89 25.58
C ALA A 299 -4.24 -14.36 25.92
N GLN A 300 -4.45 -14.01 27.18
CA GLN A 300 -5.65 -13.28 27.60
C GLN A 300 -5.46 -11.78 27.37
N PRO A 301 -6.52 -11.02 27.03
CA PRO A 301 -6.45 -9.56 26.97
C PRO A 301 -5.87 -8.94 28.24
N CYS A 302 -4.89 -8.07 28.07
CA CYS A 302 -4.29 -7.32 29.17
C CYS A 302 -5.29 -6.34 29.82
N ASP A 303 -5.36 -6.32 31.16
CA ASP A 303 -6.15 -5.38 31.96
C ASP A 303 -7.61 -5.17 31.48
N THR A 304 -7.92 -3.95 31.05
CA THR A 304 -9.23 -3.54 30.57
C THR A 304 -9.37 -3.66 29.05
N ALA A 305 -8.34 -4.11 28.35
CA ALA A 305 -8.39 -4.32 26.91
C ALA A 305 -9.46 -5.35 26.56
N ARG A 306 -10.09 -5.16 25.41
CA ARG A 306 -11.10 -6.08 24.86
C ARG A 306 -10.81 -6.31 23.39
N PRO A 307 -11.14 -7.49 22.83
CA PRO A 307 -11.20 -7.66 21.38
C PRO A 307 -12.03 -6.53 20.74
N ALA A 308 -11.54 -5.93 19.66
CA ALA A 308 -12.15 -4.72 19.11
C ALA A 308 -13.57 -5.00 18.62
N TRP A 309 -13.85 -6.22 18.13
CA TRP A 309 -15.22 -6.60 17.78
C TRP A 309 -16.20 -6.49 18.96
N LYS A 310 -15.78 -6.77 20.20
CA LYS A 310 -16.63 -6.62 21.39
C LYS A 310 -16.89 -5.14 21.69
N ILE A 311 -15.90 -4.28 21.47
CA ILE A 311 -16.03 -2.83 21.61
C ILE A 311 -17.10 -2.34 20.63
N TYR A 312 -16.95 -2.65 19.34
CA TYR A 312 -17.90 -2.22 18.30
C TYR A 312 -19.31 -2.79 18.50
N ARG A 313 -19.41 -4.05 18.94
CA ARG A 313 -20.69 -4.67 19.32
C ARG A 313 -21.43 -3.83 20.37
N VAL A 314 -20.73 -3.45 21.44
CA VAL A 314 -21.33 -2.64 22.53
C VAL A 314 -21.69 -1.24 22.02
N LEU A 315 -20.82 -0.60 21.25
CA LEU A 315 -21.08 0.73 20.68
C LEU A 315 -22.28 0.73 19.74
N ALA A 316 -22.43 -0.31 18.90
CA ALA A 316 -23.59 -0.47 18.04
C ALA A 316 -24.89 -0.63 18.84
N ASN A 317 -24.88 -1.44 19.90
CA ASN A 317 -26.04 -1.61 20.78
C ASN A 317 -26.40 -0.30 21.52
N LEU A 318 -25.41 0.44 22.00
CA LEU A 318 -25.61 1.76 22.62
C LEU A 318 -26.13 2.81 21.61
N SER A 319 -25.83 2.61 20.33
CA SER A 319 -26.34 3.44 19.22
C SER A 319 -27.73 2.99 18.74
N HIS A 320 -28.36 2.01 19.40
CA HIS A 320 -29.64 1.43 19.03
C HIS A 320 -29.68 0.83 17.62
N CYS A 321 -28.55 0.28 17.14
CA CYS A 321 -28.51 -0.45 15.88
C CYS A 321 -28.89 -1.92 16.09
N ASP A 322 -29.79 -2.45 15.26
CA ASP A 322 -30.20 -3.86 15.29
C ASP A 322 -29.17 -4.77 14.59
N GLY A 323 -29.17 -6.06 14.95
CA GLY A 323 -28.36 -7.08 14.27
C GLY A 323 -26.89 -7.13 14.71
N PHE A 324 -26.61 -6.71 15.94
CA PHE A 324 -25.27 -6.70 16.56
C PHE A 324 -25.18 -7.62 17.79
N ASP A 325 -26.10 -8.57 17.99
CA ASP A 325 -26.12 -9.48 19.15
C ASP A 325 -25.11 -10.64 19.07
N TYR A 326 -23.89 -10.37 18.59
CA TYR A 326 -22.85 -11.39 18.42
C TYR A 326 -22.29 -11.87 19.75
N SER A 327 -22.20 -13.18 19.93
CA SER A 327 -21.60 -13.81 21.11
C SER A 327 -20.11 -14.13 20.92
N SER A 328 -19.65 -14.23 19.67
CA SER A 328 -18.27 -14.61 19.30
C SER A 328 -17.82 -13.99 17.98
N SER A 329 -16.49 -13.97 17.74
CA SER A 329 -15.90 -13.62 16.43
C SER A 329 -16.27 -14.65 15.35
N GLN A 330 -16.50 -15.91 15.73
CA GLN A 330 -16.91 -16.97 14.82
C GLN A 330 -18.28 -16.68 14.17
N GLU A 331 -19.24 -16.13 14.92
CA GLU A 331 -20.55 -15.74 14.36
C GLU A 331 -20.41 -14.63 13.30
N LEU A 332 -19.52 -13.66 13.53
CA LEU A 332 -19.20 -12.62 12.54
C LEU A 332 -18.56 -13.21 11.28
N LEU A 333 -17.64 -14.17 11.45
CA LEU A 333 -17.01 -14.88 10.34
C LEU A 333 -18.03 -15.68 9.52
N GLU A 334 -18.95 -16.38 10.19
CA GLU A 334 -20.00 -17.16 9.55
C GLU A 334 -20.99 -16.29 8.80
N GLU A 335 -21.37 -15.13 9.35
CA GLU A 335 -22.18 -14.15 8.63
C GLU A 335 -21.48 -13.68 7.36
N LEU A 336 -20.21 -13.30 7.45
CA LEU A 336 -19.45 -12.83 6.30
C LEU A 336 -19.30 -13.94 5.23
N LYS A 337 -19.03 -15.18 5.63
CA LYS A 337 -18.91 -16.33 4.70
C LYS A 337 -20.22 -16.76 4.06
N LYS A 338 -21.37 -16.46 4.68
CA LYS A 338 -22.69 -16.71 4.08
C LYS A 338 -23.01 -15.75 2.92
N LEU A 339 -22.29 -14.63 2.82
CA LEU A 339 -22.45 -13.71 1.70
C LEU A 339 -21.77 -14.28 0.45
N SER A 340 -22.51 -14.38 -0.65
CA SER A 340 -21.94 -14.77 -1.93
C SER A 340 -21.02 -13.66 -2.46
N PRO A 341 -19.74 -13.95 -2.76
CA PRO A 341 -18.86 -12.99 -3.40
C PRO A 341 -19.44 -12.51 -4.72
N VAL A 342 -19.41 -11.20 -4.94
CA VAL A 342 -19.73 -10.64 -6.25
C VAL A 342 -18.50 -10.80 -7.12
N THR A 343 -18.61 -11.61 -8.17
CA THR A 343 -17.66 -11.54 -9.28
C THR A 343 -17.91 -10.23 -10.00
N SER A 344 -17.09 -9.23 -9.70
CA SER A 344 -17.09 -7.99 -10.45
C SER A 344 -16.58 -8.28 -11.86
N ASP A 345 -17.43 -8.11 -12.86
CA ASP A 345 -17.03 -7.94 -14.27
C ASP A 345 -16.38 -6.55 -14.46
N ALA A 346 -15.60 -6.08 -13.47
CA ALA A 346 -14.90 -4.80 -13.53
C ALA A 346 -14.12 -4.79 -14.83
N GLN A 347 -14.64 -4.03 -15.79
CA GLN A 347 -13.98 -3.84 -17.05
C GLN A 347 -12.66 -3.15 -16.73
N TYR A 348 -11.59 -3.62 -17.35
CA TYR A 348 -10.31 -2.93 -17.37
C TYR A 348 -10.54 -1.58 -18.04
N ILE A 349 -10.90 -0.56 -17.27
CA ILE A 349 -11.27 0.77 -17.76
C ILE A 349 -10.08 1.68 -17.53
N LEU A 350 -9.65 2.35 -18.59
CA LEU A 350 -8.66 3.40 -18.46
C LEU A 350 -9.30 4.63 -17.79
N PRO A 351 -8.71 5.20 -16.73
CA PRO A 351 -9.23 6.42 -16.11
C PRO A 351 -9.20 7.59 -17.10
N LYS A 352 -10.28 8.38 -17.11
CA LYS A 352 -10.40 9.57 -17.97
C LYS A 352 -9.57 10.76 -17.50
N ASP A 353 -9.40 10.88 -16.18
CA ASP A 353 -8.63 11.92 -15.54
C ASP A 353 -7.53 11.26 -14.71
N THR A 354 -6.30 11.75 -14.85
CA THR A 354 -5.15 11.16 -14.19
C THR A 354 -4.31 12.27 -13.59
N ALA A 355 -3.88 12.08 -12.34
CA ALA A 355 -3.04 13.04 -11.65
C ALA A 355 -1.83 13.40 -12.52
N LYS A 356 -1.65 14.69 -12.79
CA LYS A 356 -0.43 15.22 -13.40
C LYS A 356 0.54 15.49 -12.27
N LEU A 357 1.67 14.79 -12.26
CA LEU A 357 2.77 15.16 -11.37
C LEU A 357 3.55 16.30 -12.05
N SER A 358 3.97 17.29 -11.26
CA SER A 358 4.82 18.40 -11.71
C SER A 358 6.27 17.94 -11.79
N GLU A 359 7.02 18.39 -12.81
CA GLU A 359 8.46 18.15 -12.91
C GLU A 359 9.20 18.64 -11.64
N GLY A 360 10.24 17.92 -11.23
CA GLY A 360 11.04 18.25 -10.05
C GLY A 360 11.74 17.04 -9.46
N ILE A 361 12.35 17.24 -8.28
CA ILE A 361 12.99 16.17 -7.53
C ILE A 361 11.92 15.50 -6.67
N TYR A 362 11.70 14.21 -6.88
CA TYR A 362 10.67 13.45 -6.18
C TYR A 362 11.20 12.79 -4.92
N ARG A 363 10.44 12.92 -3.84
CA ARG A 363 10.65 12.09 -2.65
C ARG A 363 9.79 10.84 -2.71
N VAL A 364 10.42 9.67 -2.69
CA VAL A 364 9.75 8.38 -2.52
C VAL A 364 9.95 7.94 -1.07
N ALA A 365 8.85 7.91 -0.32
CA ALA A 365 8.86 7.51 1.07
C ALA A 365 8.65 5.99 1.18
N GLU A 366 9.66 5.25 1.61
CA GLU A 366 9.57 3.80 1.83
C GLU A 366 9.33 3.51 3.30
N VAL A 367 8.27 2.77 3.63
CA VAL A 367 7.98 2.40 5.02
C VAL A 367 9.14 1.60 5.60
N ALA A 368 9.67 2.05 6.73
CA ALA A 368 10.75 1.36 7.42
C ALA A 368 10.31 -0.07 7.81
N LEU A 369 11.26 -1.01 7.79
CA LEU A 369 10.99 -2.44 7.99
C LEU A 369 10.23 -2.72 9.30
N TYR A 370 10.57 -2.00 10.36
CA TYR A 370 9.90 -2.09 11.65
C TYR A 370 9.05 -0.85 11.96
N GLY A 371 8.59 -0.15 10.92
CA GLY A 371 7.64 0.96 11.00
C GLY A 371 6.27 0.64 10.38
N SER A 372 6.07 -0.57 9.84
CA SER A 372 4.90 -0.94 9.05
C SER A 372 3.57 -0.93 9.78
N ASP A 373 3.58 -1.31 11.07
CA ASP A 373 2.41 -1.32 11.94
C ASP A 373 2.82 -1.03 13.39
N MET A 374 1.83 -0.81 14.25
CA MET A 374 2.05 -0.52 15.67
C MET A 374 2.85 -1.62 16.41
N PHE A 375 2.69 -2.90 16.05
CA PHE A 375 3.31 -3.99 16.80
C PHE A 375 4.81 -4.01 16.59
N VAL A 376 5.26 -3.97 15.33
CA VAL A 376 6.70 -3.96 15.03
C VAL A 376 7.36 -2.64 15.43
N ARG A 377 6.61 -1.52 15.35
CA ARG A 377 7.07 -0.19 15.75
C ARG A 377 7.37 -0.11 17.24
N HIS A 378 6.53 -0.69 18.08
CA HIS A 378 6.71 -0.70 19.54
C HIS A 378 7.60 -1.85 20.05
N ALA A 379 8.09 -2.73 19.17
CA ALA A 379 9.00 -3.81 19.53
C ALA A 379 10.46 -3.33 19.61
N LEU A 380 10.90 -2.86 20.78
CA LEU A 380 12.26 -2.35 21.01
C LEU A 380 13.40 -3.28 20.51
N PRO A 381 13.34 -4.61 20.68
CA PRO A 381 14.38 -5.49 20.14
C PRO A 381 14.49 -5.44 18.60
N LEU A 382 13.38 -5.22 17.88
CA LEU A 382 13.40 -5.09 16.42
C LEU A 382 14.02 -3.76 16.00
N GLN A 383 13.68 -2.67 16.70
CA GLN A 383 14.24 -1.33 16.47
C GLN A 383 15.75 -1.27 16.66
N HIS A 384 16.31 -2.12 17.53
CA HIS A 384 17.77 -2.21 17.77
C HIS A 384 18.47 -3.30 16.94
N SER A 385 17.74 -4.02 16.10
CA SER A 385 18.34 -5.09 15.29
C SER A 385 19.18 -4.53 14.14
N ALA A 386 20.12 -5.32 13.63
CA ALA A 386 20.97 -4.93 12.50
C ALA A 386 20.20 -4.68 11.19
N SER A 387 18.97 -5.16 11.10
CA SER A 387 18.09 -4.97 9.93
C SER A 387 17.23 -3.71 10.03
N ALA A 388 17.25 -3.02 11.18
CA ALA A 388 16.51 -1.77 11.36
C ALA A 388 17.03 -0.69 10.40
N ASP A 389 16.12 0.16 9.96
CA ASP A 389 16.45 1.27 9.08
C ASP A 389 17.34 2.30 9.76
N SER A 390 18.44 2.62 9.12
CA SER A 390 19.17 3.84 9.40
C SER A 390 18.40 5.05 8.86
N ILE A 391 18.25 6.08 9.68
CA ILE A 391 17.60 7.33 9.31
C ILE A 391 18.54 8.17 8.44
N ASN A 392 18.41 8.02 7.12
CA ASN A 392 19.15 8.77 6.12
C ASN A 392 18.29 9.03 4.89
N VAL A 393 18.74 9.93 4.02
CA VAL A 393 18.17 10.14 2.69
C VAL A 393 19.10 9.53 1.65
N LYS A 394 18.55 8.70 0.77
CA LYS A 394 19.28 8.23 -0.40
C LYS A 394 19.05 9.18 -1.57
N ILE A 395 20.12 9.53 -2.27
CA ILE A 395 20.11 10.45 -3.40
C ILE A 395 20.97 9.88 -4.53
N SER A 396 20.57 10.08 -5.79
CA SER A 396 21.37 9.61 -6.91
C SER A 396 22.73 10.30 -6.93
N SER A 397 23.80 9.57 -7.27
CA SER A 397 25.16 10.14 -7.27
C SER A 397 25.29 11.35 -8.21
N LYS A 398 24.56 11.34 -9.33
CA LYS A 398 24.50 12.45 -10.28
C LYS A 398 23.83 13.67 -9.64
N LEU A 399 22.65 13.52 -9.06
CA LEU A 399 21.93 14.63 -8.43
C LEU A 399 22.71 15.18 -7.23
N ALA A 400 23.34 14.31 -6.43
CA ALA A 400 24.20 14.73 -5.34
C ALA A 400 25.39 15.56 -5.83
N HIS A 401 26.03 15.14 -6.93
CA HIS A 401 27.10 15.91 -7.56
C HIS A 401 26.60 17.27 -8.07
N ASP A 402 25.49 17.29 -8.80
CA ASP A 402 24.94 18.50 -9.43
C ASP A 402 24.48 19.53 -8.39
N LEU A 403 23.98 19.07 -7.24
CA LEU A 403 23.60 19.92 -6.11
C LEU A 403 24.73 20.16 -5.09
N GLY A 404 25.91 19.57 -5.27
CA GLY A 404 27.04 19.71 -4.35
C GLY A 404 26.84 19.06 -2.97
N ILE A 405 25.93 18.08 -2.85
CA ILE A 405 25.60 17.38 -1.62
C ILE A 405 26.66 16.32 -1.30
N LYS A 406 27.21 16.36 -0.08
CA LYS A 406 28.26 15.43 0.37
C LYS A 406 27.84 14.56 1.54
N GLU A 407 27.47 15.19 2.66
CA GLU A 407 27.22 14.47 3.92
C GLU A 407 25.77 14.59 4.40
N ASN A 408 25.16 15.76 4.23
CA ASN A 408 23.81 16.05 4.69
C ASN A 408 23.03 16.72 3.57
N LEU A 409 21.71 16.50 3.56
CA LEU A 409 20.79 17.07 2.61
C LEU A 409 19.60 17.63 3.38
N THR A 410 19.22 18.86 3.05
CA THR A 410 18.04 19.50 3.62
C THR A 410 16.89 19.42 2.63
N MET A 411 15.80 18.76 3.05
CA MET A 411 14.57 18.63 2.28
C MET A 411 13.55 19.64 2.79
N ILE A 412 12.90 20.33 1.87
CA ILE A 412 11.80 21.24 2.16
C ILE A 412 10.55 20.73 1.46
N GLN A 413 9.49 20.49 2.24
CA GLN A 413 8.18 20.06 1.73
C GLN A 413 7.08 20.86 2.42
N GLY A 414 6.49 21.82 1.67
CA GLY A 414 5.56 22.79 2.23
C GLY A 414 6.25 23.71 3.23
N HIS A 415 5.79 23.72 4.48
CA HIS A 415 6.38 24.52 5.56
C HIS A 415 7.40 23.73 6.41
N ASN A 416 7.63 22.46 6.09
CA ASN A 416 8.52 21.59 6.85
C ASN A 416 9.90 21.55 6.22
N GLU A 417 10.93 21.71 7.04
CA GLU A 417 12.35 21.60 6.68
C GLU A 417 12.99 20.51 7.54
N LEU A 418 13.67 19.55 6.90
CA LEU A 418 14.35 18.45 7.60
C LEU A 418 15.72 18.19 6.96
N THR A 419 16.77 18.19 7.79
CA THR A 419 18.12 17.81 7.38
C THR A 419 18.43 16.40 7.85
N LEU A 420 18.84 15.52 6.93
CA LEU A 420 19.27 14.15 7.22
C LEU A 420 20.65 13.87 6.62
N PRO A 421 21.39 12.88 7.16
CA PRO A 421 22.57 12.33 6.49
C PRO A 421 22.20 11.81 5.10
N ALA A 422 22.99 12.18 4.10
CA ALA A 422 22.79 11.80 2.70
C ALA A 422 23.69 10.61 2.33
N ILE A 423 23.10 9.61 1.69
CA ILE A 423 23.82 8.46 1.12
C ILE A 423 23.64 8.50 -0.40
N GLN A 424 24.77 8.56 -1.12
CA GLN A 424 24.76 8.48 -2.57
C GLN A 424 24.48 7.05 -3.02
N ASP A 425 23.53 6.88 -3.93
CA ASP A 425 23.11 5.60 -4.49
C ASP A 425 23.17 5.67 -6.02
N GLU A 426 24.11 4.96 -6.64
CA GLU A 426 24.27 4.92 -8.10
C GLU A 426 23.11 4.20 -8.80
N GLY A 427 22.35 3.37 -8.07
CA GLY A 427 21.20 2.64 -8.60
C GLY A 427 19.90 3.44 -8.62
N LEU A 428 19.88 4.65 -8.04
CA LEU A 428 18.68 5.48 -7.92
C LEU A 428 18.41 6.29 -9.19
N ALA A 429 17.13 6.43 -9.58
CA ALA A 429 16.74 7.31 -10.67
C ALA A 429 17.17 8.77 -10.41
N GLU A 430 17.56 9.49 -11.48
CA GLU A 430 18.30 10.75 -11.36
C GLU A 430 17.60 11.78 -10.46
N ASN A 431 16.33 12.11 -10.73
CA ASN A 431 15.56 13.08 -9.95
C ASN A 431 14.74 12.45 -8.82
N VAL A 432 15.19 11.34 -8.24
CA VAL A 432 14.54 10.70 -7.09
C VAL A 432 15.45 10.78 -5.87
N ILE A 433 14.83 11.02 -4.71
CA ILE A 433 15.39 10.72 -3.41
C ILE A 433 14.50 9.73 -2.66
N ILE A 434 15.09 8.89 -1.82
CA ILE A 434 14.34 7.96 -0.96
C ILE A 434 14.56 8.35 0.50
N THR A 435 13.47 8.38 1.26
CA THR A 435 13.49 8.59 2.71
C THR A 435 12.73 7.48 3.42
N PRO A 436 13.16 7.03 4.62
CA PRO A 436 12.34 6.13 5.42
C PRO A 436 11.06 6.86 5.86
N ALA A 437 9.92 6.19 5.73
CA ALA A 437 8.62 6.62 6.23
C ALA A 437 8.28 5.89 7.54
N ALA A 438 7.23 6.35 8.22
CA ALA A 438 6.77 5.79 9.49
C ALA A 438 7.86 5.76 10.59
N CYS A 439 8.76 6.75 10.57
CA CYS A 439 9.82 6.95 11.56
C CYS A 439 9.61 8.28 12.28
N LYS A 440 10.07 8.38 13.54
CA LYS A 440 9.90 9.58 14.37
C LYS A 440 10.54 10.81 13.75
N GLU A 441 11.67 10.64 13.08
CA GLU A 441 12.51 11.69 12.51
C GLU A 441 11.93 12.24 11.21
N THR A 442 11.21 11.41 10.44
CA THR A 442 10.70 11.77 9.11
C THR A 442 9.20 12.06 9.08
N LYS A 443 8.48 11.87 10.20
CA LYS A 443 7.02 12.09 10.28
C LYS A 443 6.54 13.50 9.94
N ILE A 444 7.44 14.49 9.99
CA ILE A 444 7.12 15.88 9.62
C ILE A 444 7.13 16.10 8.10
N LEU A 445 7.68 15.17 7.32
CA LEU A 445 7.58 15.23 5.87
C LEU A 445 6.16 14.85 5.44
N GLY A 446 5.65 15.49 4.39
CA GLY A 446 4.27 15.28 3.91
C GLY A 446 4.10 14.01 3.09
N SER A 447 3.16 14.04 2.15
CA SER A 447 2.88 12.96 1.19
C SER A 447 4.12 12.44 0.43
N SER A 448 4.19 11.11 0.22
CA SER A 448 5.16 10.46 -0.67
C SER A 448 4.92 10.83 -2.14
N PHE A 449 5.86 10.55 -3.04
CA PHE A 449 5.76 10.86 -4.48
C PHE A 449 5.45 12.33 -4.80
N THR A 450 5.90 13.24 -3.93
CA THR A 450 5.70 14.68 -4.09
C THR A 450 7.03 15.31 -4.48
N ALA A 451 6.98 16.32 -5.35
CA ALA A 451 8.15 17.13 -5.65
C ALA A 451 8.56 17.92 -4.40
N ILE A 452 9.85 17.97 -4.11
CA ILE A 452 10.41 18.68 -2.97
C ILE A 452 11.47 19.68 -3.41
N GLU A 453 11.73 20.65 -2.56
CA GLU A 453 12.88 21.53 -2.70
C GLU A 453 14.07 20.97 -1.90
N ILE A 454 15.27 21.14 -2.43
CA ILE A 454 16.53 20.72 -1.79
C ILE A 454 17.42 21.93 -1.58
N LYS A 455 18.05 21.98 -0.40
CA LYS A 455 18.97 23.04 0.02
C LYS A 455 20.29 22.50 0.53
#